data_AF-A0A848UXL9-F1
#
_entry.id   AF-A0A848UXL9-F1
#
_cell.length_a   1.000
_cell.length_b   1.000
_cell.length_c   1.000
_cell.angle_alpha   90.00
_cell.angle_beta   90.00
_cell.angle_gamma   90.00
#
_symmetry.space_group_name_H-M   'P 1'
#
loop_
_entity.id
_entity.type
_entity.pdbx_description
1 polymer ?
#
loop_
_entity_poly.entity_id
_entity_poly.type
_entity_poly.pdbx_seq_one_letter_code
_entity_poly.pdbx_strand_id
1 'polypeptide(L)'
;MIDSSPENRITLELSGLEPLVVTRDSNFINVGERTNVAGSRKFLRLIKEESFEEALTIARHQVEGGAQVLDVNMDDGMIDSKAAMVKFLNLIAAEPDIARIPIMIDSSKWEVIEAGLQVVQGKAVVNSISLKEGESEFIEHATKIKRYGAAVVVMAFDEKGQADTYERRISICQRAYEILVKQVHFPPRDIIFDPNIFPVATGMDEHRKNAIDFFEATRWIKANLPHAHVSGGVSNVSFSFRGNDRVREAMHASFLYHGVQAGMDLGIVNPAMLEVYDDISKDLLERVEDVLFDRRDDATERLMEIAEGLNSSKKEATGPPEWRQLPVKKRIAHALVKGIDTFIEEDVEESRLEFEKTLEVIEGPLMDGMNIVGDLFGEGKMFLPQVVKSARVMKKAVAYLTPYLEQEKTTAKSTSGKVLLATVKG
;
A
#
# COMPACT_ATOMS: atom_id res chain seq x y z
N MET A 1 -17.98 10.44 19.54
CA MET A 1 -17.19 11.38 20.36
C MET A 1 -15.74 10.99 20.15
N ILE A 2 -14.96 11.81 19.45
CA ILE A 2 -13.52 11.57 19.26
C ILE A 2 -12.89 11.83 20.62
N ASP A 3 -12.32 10.78 21.23
CA ASP A 3 -11.60 10.91 22.49
C ASP A 3 -10.42 11.87 22.30
N SER A 4 -10.52 13.04 22.93
CA SER A 4 -9.58 14.16 22.80
C SER A 4 -8.44 14.09 23.83
N SER A 5 -8.16 12.91 24.38
CA SER A 5 -7.06 12.69 25.31
C SER A 5 -5.70 13.09 24.68
N PRO A 6 -4.75 13.67 25.45
CA PRO A 6 -3.45 14.14 24.93
C PRO A 6 -2.61 13.04 24.24
N GLU A 7 -2.80 11.78 24.63
CA GLU A 7 -2.14 10.61 24.01
C GLU A 7 -2.65 10.32 22.59
N ASN A 8 -3.88 10.72 22.25
CA ASN A 8 -4.46 10.60 20.91
C ASN A 8 -3.97 11.68 19.93
N ARG A 9 -3.11 12.62 20.37
CA ARG A 9 -2.58 13.72 19.52
C ARG A 9 -1.19 13.45 18.93
N ILE A 10 -0.55 12.32 19.28
CA ILE A 10 0.81 12.01 18.81
C ILE A 10 0.70 11.03 17.65
N THR A 11 0.62 11.57 16.45
CA THR A 11 0.41 10.85 15.18
C THR A 11 1.50 11.18 14.17
N LEU A 12 1.87 10.24 13.31
CA LEU A 12 2.74 10.55 12.17
C LEU A 12 1.99 11.51 11.24
N GLU A 13 2.63 12.64 10.98
CA GLU A 13 2.14 13.66 10.06
C GLU A 13 3.16 13.80 8.94
N LEU A 14 2.72 13.58 7.71
CA LEU A 14 3.48 13.76 6.48
C LEU A 14 2.75 14.77 5.59
N SER A 15 3.43 15.32 4.59
CA SER A 15 2.76 16.23 3.64
C SER A 15 3.45 16.22 2.29
N GLY A 16 2.63 16.15 1.24
CA GLY A 16 2.97 16.76 -0.05
C GLY A 16 2.42 18.18 -0.08
N LEU A 17 1.60 18.51 -1.07
CA LEU A 17 0.71 19.68 -1.05
C LEU A 17 -0.47 19.50 -0.08
N GLU A 18 -0.88 18.25 0.16
CA GLU A 18 -1.95 17.90 1.09
C GLU A 18 -1.36 17.15 2.30
N PRO A 19 -1.94 17.35 3.51
CA PRO A 19 -1.48 16.64 4.70
C PRO A 19 -1.94 15.18 4.69
N LEU A 20 -1.05 14.28 5.10
CA LEU A 20 -1.36 12.90 5.43
C LEU A 20 -1.14 12.70 6.94
N VAL A 21 -2.23 12.49 7.67
CA VAL A 21 -2.21 12.27 9.13
C VAL A 21 -2.53 10.80 9.41
N VAL A 22 -1.58 10.08 10.00
CA VAL A 22 -1.71 8.65 10.33
C VAL A 22 -2.08 8.51 11.81
N THR A 23 -3.36 8.24 12.04
CA THR A 23 -3.98 8.05 13.35
C THR A 23 -4.11 6.56 13.70
N ARG A 24 -4.54 6.24 14.93
CA ARG A 24 -4.83 4.85 15.32
C ARG A 24 -6.00 4.23 14.54
N ASP A 25 -6.93 5.06 14.11
CA ASP A 25 -8.09 4.64 13.30
C ASP A 25 -7.79 4.70 11.79
N SER A 26 -6.58 5.09 11.40
CA SER A 26 -6.17 5.08 10.02
C SER A 26 -5.95 3.65 9.56
N ASN A 27 -6.49 3.33 8.39
CA ASN A 27 -6.15 2.09 7.70
C ASN A 27 -4.69 2.13 7.22
N PHE A 28 -4.21 0.96 6.79
CA PHE A 28 -2.86 0.76 6.29
C PHE A 28 -2.46 1.76 5.20
N ILE A 29 -1.27 2.35 5.34
CA ILE A 29 -0.74 3.36 4.43
C ILE A 29 0.08 2.71 3.31
N ASN A 30 -0.39 2.87 2.08
CA ASN A 30 0.24 2.28 0.89
C ASN A 30 1.35 3.21 0.37
N VAL A 31 2.59 2.73 0.39
CA VAL A 31 3.75 3.42 -0.21
C VAL A 31 4.03 2.82 -1.59
N GLY A 32 3.93 3.61 -2.65
CA GLY A 32 4.08 3.13 -4.03
C GLY A 32 5.53 2.81 -4.41
N GLU A 33 5.83 1.56 -4.77
CA GLU A 33 7.20 1.04 -4.99
C GLU A 33 7.78 1.24 -6.40
N ARG A 34 6.99 1.63 -7.40
CA ARG A 34 7.37 1.46 -8.82
C ARG A 34 8.30 2.54 -9.36
N THR A 35 8.48 3.64 -8.64
CA THR A 35 9.40 4.74 -8.92
C THR A 35 10.81 4.43 -8.39
N ASN A 36 11.24 3.20 -8.61
CA ASN A 36 12.47 2.63 -8.11
C ASN A 36 13.25 1.99 -9.27
N VAL A 37 14.46 2.50 -9.53
CA VAL A 37 15.31 2.02 -10.64
C VAL A 37 15.82 0.59 -10.44
N ALA A 38 16.01 0.15 -9.19
CA ALA A 38 16.42 -1.22 -8.87
C ALA A 38 15.23 -2.21 -8.95
N GLY A 39 14.03 -1.77 -8.59
CA GLY A 39 12.81 -2.59 -8.53
C GLY A 39 12.00 -2.65 -9.83
N SER A 40 12.07 -1.62 -10.67
CA SER A 40 11.22 -1.47 -11.87
C SER A 40 12.03 -1.32 -13.14
N ARG A 41 12.12 -2.40 -13.93
CA ARG A 41 12.81 -2.39 -15.24
C ARG A 41 12.32 -1.28 -16.18
N LYS A 42 11.01 -0.99 -16.16
CA LYS A 42 10.44 0.09 -16.98
C LYS A 42 10.94 1.46 -16.49
N PHE A 43 10.93 1.70 -15.18
CA PHE A 43 11.38 2.98 -14.62
C PHE A 43 12.88 3.18 -14.85
N LEU A 44 13.70 2.16 -14.60
CA LEU A 44 15.15 2.18 -14.89
C LEU A 44 15.44 2.60 -16.33
N ARG A 45 14.73 1.98 -17.30
CA ARG A 45 14.90 2.31 -18.71
C ARG A 45 14.58 3.77 -18.98
N LEU A 46 13.44 4.27 -18.48
CA LEU A 46 13.01 5.65 -18.70
C LEU A 46 13.99 6.67 -18.09
N ILE A 47 14.52 6.40 -16.90
CA ILE A 47 15.52 7.29 -16.27
C ILE A 47 16.84 7.27 -17.06
N LYS A 48 17.29 6.09 -17.53
CA LYS A 48 18.49 5.95 -18.37
C LYS A 48 18.36 6.66 -19.72
N GLU A 49 17.17 6.64 -20.31
CA GLU A 49 16.84 7.30 -21.57
C GLU A 49 16.45 8.78 -21.38
N GLU A 50 16.63 9.34 -20.18
CA GLU A 50 16.19 10.70 -19.79
C GLU A 50 14.73 11.02 -20.12
N SER A 51 13.89 10.00 -20.23
CA SER A 51 12.45 10.09 -20.54
C SER A 51 11.64 10.36 -19.27
N PHE A 52 11.96 11.46 -18.60
CA PHE A 52 11.38 11.81 -17.28
C PHE A 52 9.87 12.09 -17.35
N GLU A 53 9.35 12.62 -18.46
CA GLU A 53 7.90 12.83 -18.65
C GLU A 53 7.14 11.50 -18.63
N GLU A 54 7.64 10.49 -19.33
CA GLU A 54 7.07 9.14 -19.26
C GLU A 54 7.25 8.52 -17.86
N ALA A 55 8.36 8.80 -17.18
CA ALA A 55 8.58 8.34 -15.81
C ALA A 55 7.56 8.93 -14.83
N LEU A 56 7.16 10.19 -15.00
CA LEU A 56 6.09 10.83 -14.21
C LEU A 56 4.75 10.10 -14.37
N THR A 57 4.47 9.51 -15.54
CA THR A 57 3.23 8.72 -15.72
C THR A 57 3.18 7.50 -14.79
N ILE A 58 4.34 6.91 -14.46
CA ILE A 58 4.43 5.80 -13.49
C ILE A 58 4.10 6.31 -12.09
N ALA A 59 4.64 7.46 -11.70
CA ALA A 59 4.32 8.10 -10.42
C ALA A 59 2.82 8.42 -10.34
N ARG A 60 2.26 9.14 -11.33
CA ARG A 60 0.84 9.50 -11.39
C ARG A 60 -0.08 8.28 -11.29
N HIS A 61 0.22 7.23 -12.05
CA HIS A 61 -0.58 6.00 -12.02
C HIS A 61 -0.58 5.31 -10.65
N GLN A 62 0.50 5.43 -9.86
CA GLN A 62 0.50 4.92 -8.48
C GLN A 62 -0.37 5.78 -7.56
N VAL A 63 -0.31 7.10 -7.69
CA VAL A 63 -1.13 8.02 -6.89
C VAL A 63 -2.62 7.85 -7.20
N GLU A 64 -2.98 7.78 -8.49
CA GLU A 64 -4.34 7.44 -8.94
C GLU A 64 -4.75 6.02 -8.53
N GLY A 65 -3.78 5.12 -8.43
CA GLY A 65 -3.95 3.76 -7.96
C GLY A 65 -4.03 3.62 -6.44
N GLY A 66 -4.10 4.73 -5.68
CA GLY A 66 -4.30 4.70 -4.22
C GLY A 66 -3.03 4.66 -3.38
N ALA A 67 -1.85 4.91 -3.95
CA ALA A 67 -0.66 5.21 -3.15
C ALA A 67 -0.88 6.51 -2.35
N GLN A 68 -0.53 6.47 -1.07
CA GLN A 68 -0.64 7.59 -0.15
C GLN A 68 0.71 8.23 0.14
N VAL A 69 1.81 7.51 -0.13
CA VAL A 69 3.19 8.02 -0.15
C VAL A 69 3.86 7.44 -1.40
N LEU A 70 4.77 8.19 -2.01
CA LEU A 70 5.52 7.72 -3.17
C LEU A 70 6.99 7.46 -2.81
N ASP A 71 7.45 6.21 -2.95
CA ASP A 71 8.86 5.86 -2.77
C ASP A 71 9.64 6.15 -4.05
N VAL A 72 10.72 6.92 -3.95
CA VAL A 72 11.54 7.33 -5.10
C VAL A 72 12.97 6.88 -4.86
N ASN A 73 13.45 5.95 -5.70
CA ASN A 73 14.80 5.41 -5.64
C ASN A 73 15.52 5.57 -6.99
N MET A 74 16.72 6.18 -6.95
CA MET A 74 17.58 6.46 -8.10
C MET A 74 18.96 5.78 -8.00
N ASP A 75 19.12 4.78 -7.14
CA ASP A 75 20.37 4.06 -6.96
C ASP A 75 20.55 3.00 -8.07
N ASP A 76 21.34 3.34 -9.10
CA ASP A 76 21.83 2.39 -10.10
C ASP A 76 23.25 2.82 -10.51
N GLY A 77 24.15 1.84 -10.70
CA GLY A 77 25.56 2.12 -10.99
C GLY A 77 25.81 2.83 -12.34
N MET A 78 24.79 2.94 -13.19
CA MET A 78 24.90 3.51 -14.54
C MET A 78 24.28 4.90 -14.65
N ILE A 79 23.78 5.49 -13.55
CA ILE A 79 23.19 6.83 -13.55
C ILE A 79 23.79 7.71 -12.44
N ASP A 80 23.78 9.02 -12.64
CA ASP A 80 24.05 9.97 -11.54
C ASP A 80 22.81 10.02 -10.63
N SER A 81 22.81 9.16 -9.60
CA SER A 81 21.70 9.02 -8.65
C SER A 81 21.29 10.35 -8.01
N LYS A 82 22.26 11.21 -7.67
CA LYS A 82 22.00 12.49 -7.02
C LYS A 82 21.31 13.46 -7.99
N ALA A 83 21.86 13.61 -9.19
CA ALA A 83 21.26 14.49 -10.20
C ALA A 83 19.88 13.99 -10.64
N ALA A 84 19.71 12.68 -10.82
CA ALA A 84 18.44 12.06 -11.18
C ALA A 84 17.37 12.24 -10.09
N MET A 85 17.74 12.07 -8.82
CA MET A 85 16.84 12.31 -7.68
C MET A 85 16.33 13.75 -7.68
N VAL A 86 17.26 14.71 -7.71
CA VAL A 86 16.90 16.14 -7.70
C VAL A 86 16.03 16.50 -8.91
N LYS A 87 16.38 16.02 -10.12
CA LYS A 87 15.61 16.31 -11.33
C LYS A 87 14.19 15.74 -11.24
N PHE A 88 14.04 14.48 -10.83
CA PHE A 88 12.73 13.84 -10.77
C PHE A 88 11.84 14.43 -9.67
N LEU A 89 12.39 14.75 -8.50
CA LEU A 89 11.61 15.38 -7.42
C LEU A 89 11.12 16.80 -7.80
N ASN A 90 11.94 17.59 -8.49
CA ASN A 90 11.50 18.90 -9.02
C ASN A 90 10.39 18.76 -10.06
N LEU A 91 10.45 17.73 -10.90
CA LEU A 91 9.40 17.43 -11.87
C LEU A 91 8.11 16.97 -11.19
N ILE A 92 8.20 16.14 -10.15
CA ILE A 92 7.05 15.76 -9.32
C ILE A 92 6.40 17.01 -8.70
N ALA A 93 7.20 17.94 -8.16
CA ALA A 93 6.69 19.17 -7.56
C ALA A 93 5.92 20.06 -8.56
N ALA A 94 6.22 19.95 -9.85
CA ALA A 94 5.50 20.67 -10.91
C ALA A 94 4.18 20.00 -11.34
N GLU A 95 3.87 18.80 -10.85
CA GLU A 95 2.70 18.01 -11.20
C GLU A 95 1.77 17.86 -9.98
N PRO A 96 0.73 18.71 -9.84
CA PRO A 96 -0.12 18.75 -8.63
C PRO A 96 -0.75 17.41 -8.25
N ASP A 97 -1.15 16.61 -9.23
CA ASP A 97 -1.76 15.29 -9.02
C ASP A 97 -0.83 14.31 -8.31
N ILE A 98 0.49 14.49 -8.47
CA ILE A 98 1.52 13.68 -7.83
C ILE A 98 1.99 14.37 -6.55
N ALA A 99 2.28 15.67 -6.62
CA ALA A 99 2.81 16.47 -5.51
C ALA A 99 1.87 16.53 -4.30
N ARG A 100 0.58 16.22 -4.45
CA ARG A 100 -0.38 16.19 -3.33
C ARG A 100 0.01 15.21 -2.22
N ILE A 101 0.64 14.07 -2.55
CA ILE A 101 1.04 13.08 -1.54
C ILE A 101 2.52 13.26 -1.10
N PRO A 102 2.89 12.83 0.12
CA PRO A 102 4.27 12.88 0.59
C PRO A 102 5.21 11.97 -0.22
N ILE A 103 6.50 12.32 -0.21
CA ILE A 103 7.56 11.55 -0.85
C ILE A 103 8.39 10.82 0.20
N MET A 104 8.69 9.55 -0.08
CA MET A 104 9.71 8.75 0.59
C MET A 104 10.96 8.74 -0.28
N ILE A 105 12.04 9.38 0.19
CA ILE A 105 13.31 9.49 -0.53
C ILE A 105 14.14 8.26 -0.22
N ASP A 106 14.30 7.38 -1.20
CA ASP A 106 14.98 6.09 -1.07
C ASP A 106 16.38 6.12 -1.70
N SER A 107 17.40 5.94 -0.86
CA SER A 107 18.77 5.73 -1.31
C SER A 107 19.64 5.13 -0.21
N SER A 108 20.63 4.35 -0.62
CA SER A 108 21.74 3.87 0.22
C SER A 108 22.82 4.93 0.48
N LYS A 109 22.75 6.09 -0.19
CA LYS A 109 23.76 7.15 -0.15
C LYS A 109 23.22 8.42 0.51
N TRP A 110 23.85 8.86 1.60
CA TRP A 110 23.43 10.05 2.33
C TRP A 110 23.36 11.31 1.45
N GLU A 111 24.33 11.50 0.55
CA GLU A 111 24.38 12.68 -0.33
C GLU A 111 23.22 12.75 -1.34
N VAL A 112 22.58 11.62 -1.65
CA VAL A 112 21.37 11.55 -2.49
C VAL A 112 20.15 11.89 -1.65
N ILE A 113 20.05 11.32 -0.44
CA ILE A 113 18.98 11.64 0.53
C ILE A 113 18.95 13.14 0.82
N GLU A 114 20.10 13.71 1.20
CA GLU A 114 20.20 15.13 1.57
C GLU A 114 19.88 16.04 0.38
N ALA A 115 20.28 15.67 -0.84
CA ALA A 115 19.91 16.41 -2.04
C ALA A 115 18.39 16.37 -2.32
N GLY A 116 17.75 15.22 -2.06
CA GLY A 116 16.29 15.10 -2.15
C GLY A 116 15.58 15.95 -1.11
N LEU A 117 16.04 15.93 0.15
CA LEU A 117 15.48 16.73 1.25
C LEU A 117 15.58 18.24 0.99
N GLN A 118 16.57 18.69 0.23
CA GLN A 118 16.74 20.10 -0.12
C GLN A 118 15.72 20.60 -1.14
N VAL A 119 15.10 19.72 -1.93
CA VAL A 119 14.19 20.11 -3.03
C VAL A 119 12.76 19.62 -2.86
N VAL A 120 12.53 18.64 -2.00
CA VAL A 120 11.19 18.13 -1.73
C VAL A 120 10.35 19.18 -1.00
N GLN A 121 9.08 19.31 -1.40
CA GLN A 121 8.11 20.14 -0.70
C GLN A 121 7.33 19.32 0.32
N GLY A 122 7.02 19.94 1.47
CA GLY A 122 6.25 19.29 2.53
C GLY A 122 7.14 18.43 3.44
N LYS A 123 6.49 17.56 4.23
CA LYS A 123 7.18 16.69 5.18
C LYS A 123 7.34 15.30 4.58
N ALA A 124 8.57 15.04 4.12
CA ALA A 124 8.99 13.79 3.48
C ALA A 124 9.34 12.69 4.51
N VAL A 125 9.58 11.49 3.99
CA VAL A 125 10.17 10.35 4.72
C VAL A 125 11.55 10.04 4.14
N VAL A 126 12.54 9.83 4.99
CA VAL A 126 13.85 9.32 4.56
C VAL A 126 13.84 7.80 4.63
N ASN A 127 14.18 7.14 3.52
CA ASN A 127 14.36 5.69 3.42
C ASN A 127 15.81 5.40 2.99
N SER A 128 16.74 5.11 3.88
CA SER A 128 16.60 4.92 5.32
C SER A 128 17.92 5.27 6.02
N ILE A 129 17.93 5.19 7.35
CA ILE A 129 19.17 5.15 8.14
C ILE A 129 19.27 3.84 8.93
N SER A 130 20.47 3.49 9.37
CA SER A 130 20.70 2.29 10.18
C SER A 130 21.96 2.43 11.03
N LEU A 131 22.20 1.48 11.92
CA LEU A 131 23.41 1.40 12.75
C LEU A 131 24.58 0.69 12.02
N LYS A 132 24.44 0.37 10.73
CA LYS A 132 25.44 -0.37 9.94
C LYS A 132 26.85 0.20 10.04
N GLU A 133 27.00 1.51 9.83
CA GLU A 133 28.28 2.22 9.87
C GLU A 133 28.61 2.73 11.30
N GLY A 134 27.82 2.30 12.29
CA GLY A 134 27.99 2.64 13.69
C GLY A 134 27.12 3.79 14.19
N GLU A 135 27.15 3.97 15.52
CA GLU A 135 26.28 4.91 16.24
C GLU A 135 26.55 6.38 15.90
N SER A 136 27.81 6.77 15.70
CA SER A 136 28.18 8.16 15.40
C SER A 136 27.55 8.66 14.10
N GLU A 137 27.62 7.85 13.04
CA GLU A 137 27.05 8.19 11.73
C GLU A 137 25.51 8.18 11.78
N PHE A 138 24.93 7.20 12.47
CA PHE A 138 23.48 7.15 12.71
C PHE A 138 22.96 8.41 13.42
N ILE A 139 23.65 8.88 14.47
CA ILE A 139 23.30 10.12 15.19
C ILE A 139 23.46 11.35 14.29
N GLU A 140 24.53 11.43 13.49
CA GLU A 140 24.76 12.54 12.56
C GLU A 140 23.62 12.63 11.54
N HIS A 141 23.30 11.53 10.87
CA HIS A 141 22.23 11.47 9.88
C HIS A 141 20.87 11.79 10.52
N ALA A 142 20.53 11.17 11.66
CA ALA A 142 19.28 11.46 12.38
C ALA A 142 19.16 12.93 12.78
N THR A 143 20.26 13.57 13.20
CA THR A 143 20.29 14.99 13.56
C THR A 143 20.01 15.88 12.34
N LYS A 144 20.60 15.56 11.18
CA LYS A 144 20.33 16.27 9.92
C LYS A 144 18.88 16.08 9.48
N ILE A 145 18.37 14.84 9.48
CA ILE A 145 16.97 14.54 9.12
C ILE A 145 16.00 15.34 10.01
N LYS A 146 16.23 15.35 11.33
CA LYS A 146 15.44 16.13 12.28
C LYS A 146 15.45 17.62 11.96
N ARG A 147 16.60 18.16 11.53
CA ARG A 147 16.73 19.57 11.12
C ARG A 147 15.90 19.90 9.88
N TYR A 148 15.79 18.97 8.94
CA TYR A 148 14.87 19.09 7.79
C TYR A 148 13.40 18.88 8.17
N GLY A 149 13.11 18.33 9.36
CA GLY A 149 11.76 18.07 9.84
C GLY A 149 11.10 16.85 9.18
N ALA A 150 11.88 15.97 8.55
CA ALA A 150 11.38 14.78 7.87
C ALA A 150 11.17 13.61 8.86
N ALA A 151 10.29 12.68 8.50
CA ALA A 151 10.21 11.37 9.16
C ALA A 151 11.32 10.44 8.65
N VAL A 152 11.55 9.33 9.34
CA VAL A 152 12.67 8.43 9.03
C VAL A 152 12.28 6.96 9.13
N VAL A 153 12.65 6.21 8.09
CA VAL A 153 12.71 4.74 8.14
C VAL A 153 14.04 4.33 8.76
N VAL A 154 13.97 3.46 9.76
CA VAL A 154 15.13 2.90 10.46
C VAL A 154 15.17 1.40 10.19
N MET A 155 16.15 0.98 9.40
CA MET A 155 16.36 -0.44 9.09
C MET A 155 16.88 -1.17 10.32
N ALA A 156 16.42 -2.40 10.53
CA ALA A 156 17.00 -3.32 11.50
C ALA A 156 18.34 -3.88 10.98
N PHE A 157 19.36 -3.02 10.88
CA PHE A 157 20.71 -3.31 10.45
C PHE A 157 21.67 -2.57 11.40
N ASP A 158 22.60 -3.29 12.03
CA ASP A 158 23.66 -2.73 12.86
C ASP A 158 25.07 -3.16 12.41
N GLU A 159 26.10 -2.86 13.20
CA GLU A 159 27.50 -3.14 12.90
C GLU A 159 27.79 -4.65 12.69
N LYS A 160 26.87 -5.54 13.11
CA LYS A 160 26.97 -7.00 12.95
C LYS A 160 26.19 -7.54 11.75
N GLY A 161 25.51 -6.68 10.99
CA GLY A 161 24.73 -7.07 9.83
C GLY A 161 23.22 -6.85 9.99
N GLN A 162 22.46 -7.36 9.02
CA GLN A 162 21.00 -7.31 9.02
C GLN A 162 20.43 -8.21 10.12
N ALA A 163 19.30 -7.81 10.71
CA ALA A 163 18.54 -8.62 11.64
C ALA A 163 17.67 -9.63 10.90
N ASP A 164 18.13 -10.89 10.86
CA ASP A 164 17.44 -12.04 10.30
C ASP A 164 16.43 -12.66 11.29
N THR A 165 16.81 -12.77 12.56
CA THR A 165 16.01 -13.38 13.64
C THR A 165 15.16 -12.38 14.42
N TYR A 166 14.07 -12.86 15.04
CA TYR A 166 13.22 -12.09 15.94
C TYR A 166 14.01 -11.30 17.01
N GLU A 167 14.91 -11.98 17.75
CA GLU A 167 15.69 -11.36 18.83
C GLU A 167 16.58 -10.24 18.31
N ARG A 168 17.19 -10.44 17.12
CA ARG A 168 18.00 -9.41 16.47
C ARG A 168 17.15 -8.22 16.08
N ARG A 169 15.97 -8.42 15.49
CA ARG A 169 15.07 -7.33 15.06
C ARG A 169 14.70 -6.44 16.24
N ILE A 170 14.22 -7.03 17.34
CA ILE A 170 13.82 -6.24 18.52
C ILE A 170 15.00 -5.54 19.17
N SER A 171 16.18 -6.19 19.24
CA SER A 171 17.37 -5.61 19.87
C SER A 171 17.87 -4.36 19.12
N ILE A 172 17.88 -4.41 17.79
CA ILE A 172 18.34 -3.27 16.96
C ILE A 172 17.30 -2.15 17.00
N CYS A 173 16.02 -2.46 16.83
CA CYS A 173 14.96 -1.46 16.90
C CYS A 173 14.92 -0.76 18.26
N GLN A 174 15.07 -1.51 19.36
CA GLN A 174 15.16 -0.93 20.69
C GLN A 174 16.36 0.00 20.84
N ARG A 175 17.57 -0.45 20.47
CA ARG A 175 18.78 0.37 20.55
C ARG A 175 18.63 1.65 19.74
N ALA A 176 18.17 1.55 18.50
CA ALA A 176 17.96 2.68 17.62
C ALA A 176 16.91 3.66 18.19
N TYR A 177 15.80 3.15 18.73
CA TYR A 177 14.79 3.99 19.40
C TYR A 177 15.38 4.76 20.58
N GLU A 178 16.16 4.08 21.43
CA GLU A 178 16.79 4.72 22.59
C GLU A 178 17.76 5.82 22.17
N ILE A 179 18.58 5.60 21.14
CA ILE A 179 19.47 6.62 20.60
C ILE A 179 18.68 7.81 20.04
N LEU A 180 17.69 7.54 19.17
CA LEU A 180 16.89 8.58 18.53
C LEU A 180 16.13 9.42 19.55
N VAL A 181 15.44 8.80 20.50
CA VAL A 181 14.57 9.50 21.44
C VAL A 181 15.36 10.13 22.59
N LYS A 182 16.34 9.43 23.18
CA LYS A 182 17.05 9.92 24.37
C LYS A 182 18.22 10.83 24.02
N GLN A 183 18.95 10.57 22.93
CA GLN A 183 20.16 11.33 22.56
C GLN A 183 19.87 12.39 21.50
N VAL A 184 19.21 12.03 20.40
CA VAL A 184 18.91 12.97 19.29
C VAL A 184 17.65 13.82 19.60
N HIS A 185 16.84 13.39 20.56
CA HIS A 185 15.51 13.94 20.85
C HIS A 185 14.62 13.97 19.61
N PHE A 186 14.71 12.93 18.78
CA PHE A 186 13.89 12.75 17.60
C PHE A 186 12.44 12.48 18.03
N PRO A 187 11.42 13.08 17.39
CA PRO A 187 10.03 12.81 17.73
C PRO A 187 9.70 11.32 17.49
N PRO A 188 9.24 10.55 18.49
CA PRO A 188 8.99 9.12 18.33
C PRO A 188 7.97 8.79 17.23
N ARG A 189 6.96 9.66 17.05
CA ARG A 189 5.95 9.59 15.98
C ARG A 189 6.51 9.66 14.56
N ASP A 190 7.72 10.19 14.41
CA ASP A 190 8.37 10.35 13.11
C ASP A 190 9.35 9.20 12.81
N ILE A 191 9.40 8.18 13.70
CA ILE A 191 10.22 6.99 13.55
C ILE A 191 9.37 5.86 12.97
N ILE A 192 9.80 5.32 11.83
CA ILE A 192 9.21 4.17 11.16
C ILE A 192 10.27 3.06 11.17
N PHE A 193 10.06 1.98 11.91
CA PHE A 193 10.97 0.84 11.84
C PHE A 193 10.68 -0.02 10.62
N ASP A 194 11.74 -0.47 9.94
CA ASP A 194 11.68 -1.58 8.99
C ASP A 194 12.44 -2.77 9.62
N PRO A 195 11.70 -3.76 10.18
CA PRO A 195 12.30 -4.97 10.74
C PRO A 195 12.92 -5.91 9.69
N ASN A 196 12.98 -5.54 8.41
CA ASN A 196 13.40 -6.31 7.23
C ASN A 196 12.41 -7.39 6.79
N ILE A 197 11.67 -7.14 5.71
CA ILE A 197 10.92 -8.23 5.03
C ILE A 197 11.90 -9.02 4.16
N PHE A 198 12.16 -10.27 4.54
CA PHE A 198 12.99 -11.20 3.77
C PHE A 198 12.17 -12.20 2.96
N PRO A 199 12.74 -12.77 1.89
CA PRO A 199 12.11 -13.86 1.16
C PRO A 199 11.85 -15.07 2.05
N VAL A 200 10.73 -15.75 1.78
CA VAL A 200 10.41 -17.08 2.32
C VAL A 200 10.41 -18.10 1.19
N ALA A 201 10.26 -19.39 1.53
CA ALA A 201 10.23 -20.49 0.55
C ALA A 201 11.45 -20.51 -0.39
N THR A 202 12.64 -20.14 0.11
CA THR A 202 13.88 -20.14 -0.67
C THR A 202 14.54 -21.52 -0.74
N GLY A 203 13.99 -22.53 -0.05
CA GLY A 203 14.62 -23.84 0.14
C GLY A 203 15.71 -23.88 1.22
N MET A 204 15.86 -22.82 2.02
CA MET A 204 16.82 -22.75 3.14
C MET A 204 16.04 -22.72 4.45
N ASP A 205 16.41 -23.58 5.40
CA ASP A 205 15.70 -23.71 6.68
C ASP A 205 15.76 -22.41 7.49
N GLU A 206 16.86 -21.67 7.39
CA GLU A 206 17.08 -20.39 8.06
C GLU A 206 16.04 -19.33 7.65
N HIS A 207 15.46 -19.45 6.44
CA HIS A 207 14.52 -18.48 5.90
C HIS A 207 13.04 -18.84 6.17
N ARG A 208 12.76 -20.01 6.76
CA ARG A 208 11.38 -20.47 7.01
C ARG A 208 10.62 -19.54 7.94
N LYS A 209 11.30 -18.96 8.94
CA LYS A 209 10.69 -18.11 9.96
C LYS A 209 10.69 -16.62 9.64
N ASN A 210 11.24 -16.22 8.50
CA ASN A 210 11.41 -14.80 8.15
C ASN A 210 10.12 -13.96 8.25
N ALA A 211 8.97 -14.52 7.84
CA ALA A 211 7.69 -13.82 7.92
C ALA A 211 7.13 -13.77 9.36
N ILE A 212 7.18 -14.89 10.10
CA ILE A 212 6.73 -14.93 11.51
C ILE A 212 7.56 -13.98 12.36
N ASP A 213 8.88 -14.01 12.22
CA ASP A 213 9.79 -13.16 12.98
C ASP A 213 9.53 -11.67 12.70
N PHE A 214 9.14 -11.32 11.47
CA PHE A 214 8.67 -9.97 11.14
C PHE A 214 7.37 -9.62 11.88
N PHE A 215 6.36 -10.50 11.88
CA PHE A 215 5.10 -10.26 12.57
C PHE A 215 5.28 -10.13 14.09
N GLU A 216 6.07 -11.01 14.70
CA GLU A 216 6.38 -10.94 16.14
C GLU A 216 7.18 -9.68 16.48
N ALA A 217 8.18 -9.32 15.66
CA ALA A 217 8.93 -8.08 15.85
C ALA A 217 8.02 -6.86 15.74
N THR A 218 7.06 -6.87 14.79
CA THR A 218 6.05 -5.82 14.65
C THR A 218 5.23 -5.67 15.93
N ARG A 219 4.65 -6.76 16.45
CA ARG A 219 3.88 -6.72 17.72
C ARG A 219 4.74 -6.19 18.86
N TRP A 220 5.99 -6.64 18.96
CA TRP A 220 6.91 -6.19 19.99
C TRP A 220 7.21 -4.70 19.89
N ILE A 221 7.52 -4.19 18.69
CA ILE A 221 7.79 -2.77 18.45
C ILE A 221 6.59 -1.93 18.87
N LYS A 222 5.38 -2.30 18.43
CA LYS A 222 4.16 -1.56 18.76
C LYS A 222 3.85 -1.56 20.26
N ALA A 223 4.18 -2.65 20.97
CA ALA A 223 3.97 -2.76 22.41
C ALA A 223 5.05 -2.03 23.25
N ASN A 224 6.29 -1.95 22.78
CA ASN A 224 7.44 -1.54 23.59
C ASN A 224 8.08 -0.21 23.18
N LEU A 225 7.83 0.28 21.95
CA LEU A 225 8.41 1.50 21.40
C LEU A 225 7.29 2.53 21.13
N PRO A 226 6.87 3.32 22.14
CA PRO A 226 5.71 4.18 22.03
C PRO A 226 5.76 5.14 20.84
N HIS A 227 4.63 5.24 20.14
CA HIS A 227 4.40 6.07 18.97
C HIS A 227 5.23 5.73 17.73
N ALA A 228 6.12 4.74 17.77
CA ALA A 228 6.82 4.30 16.57
C ALA A 228 5.86 3.59 15.61
N HIS A 229 6.17 3.70 14.33
CA HIS A 229 5.47 3.01 13.26
C HIS A 229 6.30 1.83 12.74
N VAL A 230 5.64 0.91 12.03
CA VAL A 230 6.31 -0.22 11.37
C VAL A 230 5.96 -0.23 9.89
N SER A 231 7.00 -0.45 9.06
CA SER A 231 6.92 -0.59 7.61
C SER A 231 7.76 -1.77 7.11
N GLY A 232 7.71 -2.01 5.80
CA GLY A 232 8.58 -2.95 5.12
C GLY A 232 8.32 -3.04 3.61
N GLY A 233 9.32 -3.49 2.87
CA GLY A 233 9.22 -3.83 1.45
C GLY A 233 8.48 -5.15 1.19
N VAL A 234 7.16 -5.10 1.01
CA VAL A 234 6.29 -6.29 0.95
C VAL A 234 6.66 -7.20 -0.22
N SER A 235 7.02 -6.62 -1.36
CA SER A 235 7.42 -7.38 -2.55
C SER A 235 8.57 -8.38 -2.32
N ASN A 236 9.41 -8.15 -1.30
CA ASN A 236 10.54 -8.99 -0.95
C ASN A 236 10.13 -10.38 -0.43
N VAL A 237 8.99 -10.50 0.27
CA VAL A 237 8.54 -11.79 0.84
C VAL A 237 8.35 -12.85 -0.25
N SER A 238 7.97 -12.40 -1.44
CA SER A 238 7.57 -13.22 -2.59
C SER A 238 8.69 -13.48 -3.60
N PHE A 239 9.95 -13.10 -3.28
CA PHE A 239 11.04 -13.08 -4.26
C PHE A 239 11.29 -14.45 -4.91
N SER A 240 11.13 -15.54 -4.15
CA SER A 240 11.28 -16.93 -4.61
C SER A 240 10.30 -17.32 -5.73
N PHE A 241 9.20 -16.57 -5.90
CA PHE A 241 8.15 -16.83 -6.89
C PHE A 241 8.13 -15.82 -8.04
N ARG A 242 9.25 -15.15 -8.32
CA ARG A 242 9.39 -14.27 -9.49
C ARG A 242 8.98 -15.00 -10.78
N GLY A 243 8.07 -14.39 -11.53
CA GLY A 243 7.49 -14.97 -12.75
C GLY A 243 6.13 -15.63 -12.54
N ASN A 244 5.67 -15.79 -11.29
CA ASN A 244 4.32 -16.25 -10.98
C ASN A 244 3.56 -15.17 -10.20
N ASP A 245 3.02 -14.19 -10.93
CA ASP A 245 2.38 -13.03 -10.30
C ASP A 245 1.19 -13.43 -9.42
N ARG A 246 0.39 -14.44 -9.81
CA ARG A 246 -0.75 -14.90 -9.00
C ARG A 246 -0.34 -15.40 -7.61
N VAL A 247 0.76 -16.16 -7.49
CA VAL A 247 1.26 -16.60 -6.17
C VAL A 247 1.81 -15.40 -5.39
N ARG A 248 2.52 -14.49 -6.06
CA ARG A 248 3.08 -13.30 -5.41
C ARG A 248 1.99 -12.39 -4.84
N GLU A 249 0.94 -12.12 -5.60
CA GLU A 249 -0.20 -11.30 -5.17
C GLU A 249 -0.91 -11.91 -3.95
N ALA A 250 -1.14 -13.22 -3.96
CA ALA A 250 -1.71 -13.94 -2.82
C ALA A 250 -0.81 -13.86 -1.57
N MET A 251 0.51 -14.00 -1.75
CA MET A 251 1.48 -13.82 -0.65
C MET A 251 1.47 -12.40 -0.11
N HIS A 252 1.40 -11.38 -0.97
CA HIS A 252 1.37 -9.97 -0.54
C HIS A 252 0.12 -9.67 0.27
N ALA A 253 -1.05 -10.08 -0.23
CA ALA A 253 -2.32 -9.85 0.43
C ALA A 253 -2.42 -10.59 1.78
N SER A 254 -1.97 -11.85 1.85
CA SER A 254 -1.91 -12.60 3.12
C SER A 254 -0.90 -11.99 4.10
N PHE A 255 0.29 -11.64 3.63
CA PHE A 255 1.31 -11.00 4.47
C PHE A 255 0.82 -9.67 5.04
N LEU A 256 0.22 -8.83 4.20
CA LEU A 256 -0.31 -7.52 4.63
C LEU A 256 -1.47 -7.67 5.61
N TYR A 257 -2.42 -8.58 5.36
CA TYR A 257 -3.53 -8.85 6.27
C TYR A 257 -2.99 -9.17 7.67
N HIS A 258 -2.08 -10.14 7.78
CA HIS A 258 -1.50 -10.54 9.08
C HIS A 258 -0.54 -9.49 9.65
N GLY A 259 0.18 -8.76 8.81
CA GLY A 259 1.03 -7.64 9.22
C GLY A 259 0.24 -6.51 9.85
N VAL A 260 -0.89 -6.12 9.26
CA VAL A 260 -1.82 -5.12 9.82
C VAL A 260 -2.38 -5.59 11.15
N GLN A 261 -2.79 -6.86 11.26
CA GLN A 261 -3.24 -7.43 12.54
C GLN A 261 -2.13 -7.45 13.61
N ALA A 262 -0.86 -7.56 13.21
CA ALA A 262 0.29 -7.44 14.10
C ALA A 262 0.62 -5.97 14.47
N GLY A 263 0.06 -4.99 13.75
CA GLY A 263 0.24 -3.56 13.99
C GLY A 263 1.16 -2.84 13.00
N MET A 264 1.40 -3.42 11.81
CA MET A 264 2.10 -2.75 10.70
C MET A 264 1.26 -1.58 10.17
N ASP A 265 1.85 -0.39 10.09
CA ASP A 265 1.12 0.85 9.78
C ASP A 265 1.26 1.27 8.31
N LEU A 266 2.44 1.03 7.71
CA LEU A 266 2.76 1.40 6.34
C LEU A 266 3.40 0.21 5.62
N GLY A 267 3.46 0.24 4.29
CA GLY A 267 4.33 -0.67 3.55
C GLY A 267 4.57 -0.27 2.11
N ILE A 268 5.75 -0.63 1.64
CA ILE A 268 6.19 -0.40 0.26
C ILE A 268 5.65 -1.54 -0.59
N VAL A 269 4.69 -1.21 -1.44
CA VAL A 269 3.85 -2.14 -2.20
C VAL A 269 3.69 -1.65 -3.63
N ASN A 270 3.29 -2.54 -4.53
CA ASN A 270 2.70 -2.15 -5.81
C ASN A 270 1.17 -2.07 -5.66
N PRO A 271 0.57 -0.86 -5.62
CA PRO A 271 -0.88 -0.70 -5.41
C PRO A 271 -1.74 -1.44 -6.44
N ALA A 272 -1.19 -1.65 -7.65
CA ALA A 272 -1.94 -2.30 -8.72
C ALA A 272 -2.08 -3.82 -8.53
N MET A 273 -1.17 -4.45 -7.80
CA MET A 273 -1.04 -5.92 -7.60
C MET A 273 -1.58 -6.40 -6.24
N LEU A 274 -2.30 -5.57 -5.50
CA LEU A 274 -2.94 -6.02 -4.26
C LEU A 274 -4.24 -6.75 -4.59
N GLU A 275 -4.25 -8.07 -4.36
CA GLU A 275 -5.45 -8.91 -4.38
C GLU A 275 -6.24 -8.76 -3.05
N VAL A 276 -7.55 -8.96 -3.08
CA VAL A 276 -8.39 -8.91 -1.87
C VAL A 276 -8.17 -10.22 -1.13
N TYR A 277 -7.88 -10.16 0.17
CA TYR A 277 -7.53 -11.35 0.95
C TYR A 277 -8.60 -12.46 0.87
N ASP A 278 -9.88 -12.10 1.00
CA ASP A 278 -11.01 -13.05 0.96
C ASP A 278 -11.28 -13.66 -0.43
N ASP A 279 -10.71 -13.08 -1.48
CA ASP A 279 -10.87 -13.56 -2.85
C ASP A 279 -9.83 -14.63 -3.25
N ILE A 280 -8.77 -14.79 -2.44
CA ILE A 280 -7.77 -15.83 -2.68
C ILE A 280 -8.44 -17.19 -2.52
N SER A 281 -8.28 -18.07 -3.52
CA SER A 281 -8.80 -19.44 -3.44
C SER A 281 -8.29 -20.16 -2.19
N LYS A 282 -9.19 -20.84 -1.46
CA LYS A 282 -8.88 -21.47 -0.16
C LYS A 282 -7.62 -22.35 -0.17
N ASP A 283 -7.42 -23.18 -1.21
CA ASP A 283 -6.24 -24.04 -1.34
C ASP A 283 -4.94 -23.23 -1.55
N LEU A 284 -4.97 -22.16 -2.35
CA LEU A 284 -3.81 -21.27 -2.49
C LEU A 284 -3.53 -20.51 -1.18
N LEU A 285 -4.57 -19.99 -0.52
CA LEU A 285 -4.42 -19.24 0.73
C LEU A 285 -3.83 -20.13 1.83
N GLU A 286 -4.33 -21.36 1.98
CA GLU A 286 -3.81 -22.34 2.93
C GLU A 286 -2.32 -22.58 2.73
N ARG A 287 -1.87 -22.78 1.48
CA ARG A 287 -0.45 -23.03 1.18
C ARG A 287 0.43 -21.80 1.32
N VAL A 288 -0.07 -20.63 0.97
CA VAL A 288 0.62 -19.36 1.22
C VAL A 288 0.82 -19.19 2.72
N GLU A 289 -0.22 -19.42 3.52
CA GLU A 289 -0.13 -19.27 4.96
C GLU A 289 0.68 -20.37 5.65
N ASP A 290 0.67 -21.60 5.12
CA ASP A 290 1.57 -22.67 5.57
C ASP A 290 3.03 -22.23 5.47
N VAL A 291 3.39 -21.50 4.40
CA VAL A 291 4.73 -20.92 4.21
C VAL A 291 4.97 -19.71 5.11
N LEU A 292 4.03 -18.74 5.18
CA LEU A 292 4.21 -17.53 5.98
C LEU A 292 4.29 -17.81 7.48
N PHE A 293 3.63 -18.87 7.95
CA PHE A 293 3.55 -19.25 9.36
C PHE A 293 4.32 -20.52 9.71
N ASP A 294 5.15 -21.04 8.80
CA ASP A 294 5.98 -22.23 9.03
C ASP A 294 5.18 -23.39 9.66
N ARG A 295 3.94 -23.61 9.19
CA ARG A 295 2.99 -24.52 9.86
C ARG A 295 3.34 -26.00 9.69
N ARG A 296 4.19 -26.30 8.70
CA ARG A 296 4.52 -27.65 8.24
C ARG A 296 5.85 -27.65 7.48
N ASP A 297 6.54 -28.78 7.51
CA ASP A 297 7.87 -28.92 6.90
C ASP A 297 7.86 -28.89 5.36
N ASP A 298 6.81 -29.41 4.75
CA ASP A 298 6.64 -29.48 3.28
C ASP A 298 5.88 -28.26 2.71
N ALA A 299 5.74 -27.17 3.46
CA ALA A 299 4.99 -25.96 3.03
C ALA A 299 5.53 -25.39 1.72
N THR A 300 6.86 -25.30 1.62
CA THR A 300 7.57 -24.73 0.46
C THR A 300 7.34 -25.57 -0.80
N GLU A 301 7.45 -26.90 -0.69
CA GLU A 301 7.23 -27.84 -1.79
C GLU A 301 5.78 -27.75 -2.30
N ARG A 302 4.81 -27.77 -1.37
CA ARG A 302 3.39 -27.66 -1.68
C ARG A 302 3.02 -26.37 -2.40
N LEU A 303 3.61 -25.25 -2.00
CA LEU A 303 3.34 -23.97 -2.68
C LEU A 303 3.97 -23.96 -4.08
N MET A 304 5.15 -24.55 -4.26
CA MET A 304 5.78 -24.70 -5.57
C MET A 304 4.95 -25.58 -6.52
N GLU A 305 4.37 -26.69 -6.05
CA GLU A 305 3.48 -27.53 -6.85
C GLU A 305 2.28 -26.76 -7.43
N ILE A 306 1.63 -25.92 -6.60
CA ILE A 306 0.55 -25.04 -7.08
C ILE A 306 1.08 -24.00 -8.04
N ALA A 307 2.24 -23.40 -7.76
CA ALA A 307 2.84 -22.39 -8.61
C ALA A 307 3.11 -22.93 -10.03
N GLU A 308 3.62 -24.16 -10.16
CA GLU A 308 3.83 -24.82 -11.46
C GLU A 308 2.50 -25.05 -12.20
N GLY A 309 1.48 -25.55 -11.49
CA GLY A 309 0.14 -25.73 -12.03
C GLY A 309 -0.46 -24.43 -12.58
N LEU A 310 -0.32 -23.33 -11.83
CA LEU A 310 -0.82 -22.01 -12.23
C LEU A 310 -0.05 -21.43 -13.42
N ASN A 311 1.27 -21.60 -13.49
CA ASN A 311 2.09 -21.16 -14.62
C ASN A 311 1.73 -21.90 -15.93
N SER A 312 1.40 -23.20 -15.83
CA SER A 312 0.97 -24.02 -16.96
C SER A 312 -0.45 -23.68 -17.46
N SER A 313 -1.25 -23.01 -16.62
CA SER A 313 -2.64 -22.64 -16.89
C SER A 313 -2.82 -21.33 -17.65
N LYS A 314 -1.82 -20.89 -18.44
CA LYS A 314 -2.00 -19.89 -19.52
C LYS A 314 -2.90 -20.39 -20.66
N LYS A 315 -3.97 -21.12 -20.36
CA LYS A 315 -5.09 -21.27 -21.27
C LYS A 315 -5.93 -20.00 -21.10
N GLU A 316 -5.92 -19.17 -22.12
CA GLU A 316 -6.97 -18.17 -22.32
C GLU A 316 -8.31 -18.89 -22.14
N ALA A 317 -9.05 -18.54 -21.08
CA ALA A 317 -10.41 -19.02 -20.91
C ALA A 317 -11.22 -18.46 -22.09
N THR A 318 -11.45 -19.31 -23.09
CA THR A 318 -12.28 -18.99 -24.25
C THR A 318 -13.75 -19.08 -23.84
N GLY A 319 -14.21 -18.08 -23.08
CA GLY A 319 -15.59 -17.94 -22.64
C GLY A 319 -15.78 -16.72 -21.75
N PRO A 320 -17.01 -16.20 -21.62
CA PRO A 320 -17.30 -15.17 -20.64
C PRO A 320 -16.95 -15.69 -19.24
N PRO A 321 -16.33 -14.87 -18.38
CA PRO A 321 -15.94 -15.28 -17.03
C PRO A 321 -17.10 -15.92 -16.26
N GLU A 322 -16.84 -16.94 -15.42
CA GLU A 322 -17.90 -17.66 -14.69
C GLU A 322 -18.85 -16.74 -13.90
N TRP A 323 -18.33 -15.64 -13.34
CA TRP A 323 -19.13 -14.66 -12.60
C TRP A 323 -20.20 -13.98 -13.46
N ARG A 324 -20.05 -13.96 -14.80
CA ARG A 324 -21.08 -13.44 -15.73
C ARG A 324 -22.34 -14.30 -15.75
N GLN A 325 -22.28 -15.53 -15.26
CA GLN A 325 -23.46 -16.41 -15.15
C GLN A 325 -24.29 -16.14 -13.89
N LEU A 326 -23.82 -15.28 -12.99
CA LEU A 326 -24.53 -14.92 -11.77
C LEU A 326 -25.72 -13.97 -12.07
N PRO A 327 -26.72 -13.89 -11.17
CA PRO A 327 -27.78 -12.88 -11.24
C PRO A 327 -27.21 -11.45 -11.24
N VAL A 328 -27.87 -10.51 -11.93
CA VAL A 328 -27.38 -9.14 -12.16
C VAL A 328 -26.89 -8.43 -10.89
N LYS A 329 -27.64 -8.54 -9.77
CA LYS A 329 -27.25 -7.95 -8.49
C LYS A 329 -25.90 -8.48 -7.98
N LYS A 330 -25.64 -9.78 -8.13
CA LYS A 330 -24.36 -10.40 -7.76
C LYS A 330 -23.24 -10.02 -8.74
N ARG A 331 -23.55 -9.80 -10.02
CA ARG A 331 -22.58 -9.31 -11.01
C ARG A 331 -22.14 -7.88 -10.72
N ILE A 332 -23.09 -7.01 -10.38
CA ILE A 332 -22.82 -5.62 -9.94
C ILE A 332 -21.93 -5.62 -8.69
N ALA A 333 -22.30 -6.40 -7.66
CA ALA A 333 -21.49 -6.53 -6.44
C ALA A 333 -20.08 -7.05 -6.75
N HIS A 334 -19.95 -8.07 -7.61
CA HIS A 334 -18.66 -8.60 -8.04
C HIS A 334 -17.83 -7.54 -8.79
N ALA A 335 -18.43 -6.80 -9.72
CA ALA A 335 -17.76 -5.75 -10.47
C ALA A 335 -17.26 -4.62 -9.56
N LEU A 336 -18.04 -4.23 -8.54
CA LEU A 336 -17.64 -3.23 -7.55
C LEU A 336 -16.49 -3.75 -6.67
N VAL A 337 -16.61 -4.92 -6.05
CA VAL A 337 -15.57 -5.49 -5.17
C VAL A 337 -14.26 -5.71 -5.93
N LYS A 338 -14.33 -6.19 -7.18
CA LYS A 338 -13.15 -6.44 -8.03
C LYS A 338 -12.63 -5.21 -8.76
N GLY A 339 -13.37 -4.10 -8.76
CA GLY A 339 -13.01 -2.90 -9.50
C GLY A 339 -13.03 -3.07 -11.03
N ILE A 340 -13.94 -3.90 -11.55
CA ILE A 340 -14.13 -4.19 -12.98
C ILE A 340 -15.16 -3.23 -13.58
N ASP A 341 -14.77 -2.41 -14.54
CA ASP A 341 -15.65 -1.40 -15.16
C ASP A 341 -16.20 -1.82 -16.54
N THR A 342 -15.81 -2.97 -17.05
CA THR A 342 -16.06 -3.37 -18.45
C THR A 342 -17.54 -3.63 -18.74
N PHE A 343 -18.24 -4.34 -17.85
CA PHE A 343 -19.64 -4.75 -18.04
C PHE A 343 -20.63 -3.96 -17.17
N ILE A 344 -20.15 -2.97 -16.41
CA ILE A 344 -20.99 -2.33 -15.38
C ILE A 344 -22.18 -1.60 -15.98
N GLU A 345 -22.03 -0.97 -17.16
CA GLU A 345 -23.12 -0.27 -17.85
C GLU A 345 -24.23 -1.23 -18.30
N GLU A 346 -23.85 -2.39 -18.84
CA GLU A 346 -24.80 -3.45 -19.23
C GLU A 346 -25.54 -4.00 -18.01
N ASP A 347 -24.81 -4.27 -16.92
CA ASP A 347 -25.39 -4.83 -15.71
C ASP A 347 -26.32 -3.84 -14.99
N VAL A 348 -25.97 -2.55 -14.93
CA VAL A 348 -26.89 -1.57 -14.32
C VAL A 348 -28.10 -1.26 -15.18
N GLU A 349 -28.01 -1.38 -16.52
CA GLU A 349 -29.17 -1.28 -17.40
C GLU A 349 -30.11 -2.47 -17.21
N GLU A 350 -29.57 -3.69 -17.19
CA GLU A 350 -30.37 -4.89 -16.89
C GLU A 350 -31.06 -4.76 -15.52
N SER A 351 -30.31 -4.32 -14.49
CA SER A 351 -30.88 -4.09 -13.17
C SER A 351 -31.91 -2.96 -13.18
N ARG A 352 -31.72 -1.88 -13.94
CA ARG A 352 -32.67 -0.75 -14.03
C ARG A 352 -34.03 -1.19 -14.56
N LEU A 353 -34.06 -2.16 -15.47
CA LEU A 353 -35.31 -2.73 -15.98
C LEU A 353 -36.05 -3.60 -14.95
N GLU A 354 -35.38 -4.05 -13.88
CA GLU A 354 -36.00 -4.83 -12.79
C GLU A 354 -36.67 -3.95 -11.71
N PHE A 355 -36.36 -2.64 -11.66
CA PHE A 355 -36.87 -1.71 -10.64
C PHE A 355 -37.84 -0.68 -11.24
N GLU A 356 -38.75 -0.16 -10.43
CA GLU A 356 -39.70 0.87 -10.89
C GLU A 356 -39.05 2.25 -11.03
N LYS A 357 -38.03 2.51 -10.21
CA LYS A 357 -37.28 3.78 -10.21
C LYS A 357 -35.80 3.53 -10.38
N THR A 358 -35.15 4.31 -11.22
CA THR A 358 -33.70 4.24 -11.44
C THR A 358 -32.91 4.45 -10.14
N LEU A 359 -33.44 5.24 -9.20
CA LEU A 359 -32.81 5.48 -7.90
C LEU A 359 -32.64 4.19 -7.07
N GLU A 360 -33.54 3.22 -7.22
CA GLU A 360 -33.50 1.95 -6.47
C GLU A 360 -32.32 1.06 -6.88
N VAL A 361 -31.81 1.22 -8.11
CA VAL A 361 -30.56 0.54 -8.54
C VAL A 361 -29.36 1.09 -7.79
N ILE A 362 -29.35 2.40 -7.54
CA ILE A 362 -28.29 3.08 -6.79
C ILE A 362 -28.39 2.68 -5.32
N GLU A 363 -29.54 2.87 -4.69
CA GLU A 363 -29.75 2.60 -3.25
C GLU A 363 -29.74 1.11 -2.89
N GLY A 364 -30.00 0.21 -3.85
CA GLY A 364 -29.96 -1.24 -3.68
C GLY A 364 -28.65 -1.84 -4.19
N PRO A 365 -28.61 -2.51 -5.37
CA PRO A 365 -27.46 -3.30 -5.82
C PRO A 365 -26.10 -2.60 -5.79
N LEU A 366 -26.05 -1.31 -6.16
CA LEU A 366 -24.80 -0.55 -6.14
C LEU A 366 -24.32 -0.24 -4.72
N MET A 367 -25.21 0.24 -3.84
CA MET A 367 -24.89 0.47 -2.44
C MET A 367 -24.59 -0.82 -1.67
N ASP A 368 -25.29 -1.92 -1.96
CA ASP A 368 -25.00 -3.24 -1.38
C ASP A 368 -23.57 -3.69 -1.71
N GLY A 369 -23.14 -3.51 -2.97
CA GLY A 369 -21.76 -3.78 -3.37
C GLY A 369 -20.75 -2.87 -2.67
N MET A 370 -21.08 -1.58 -2.51
CA MET A 370 -20.21 -0.62 -1.80
C MET A 370 -20.14 -0.88 -0.28
N ASN A 371 -21.20 -1.42 0.33
CA ASN A 371 -21.19 -1.84 1.73
C ASN A 371 -20.19 -2.99 1.94
N ILE A 372 -20.16 -3.98 1.04
CA ILE A 372 -19.17 -5.07 1.07
C ILE A 372 -17.74 -4.51 0.96
N VAL A 373 -17.51 -3.54 0.06
CA VAL A 373 -16.21 -2.85 -0.06
C VAL A 373 -15.84 -2.15 1.25
N GLY A 374 -16.81 -1.49 1.89
CA GLY A 374 -16.63 -0.82 3.18
C GLY A 374 -16.26 -1.79 4.31
N ASP A 375 -16.94 -2.93 4.39
CA ASP A 375 -16.70 -3.97 5.40
C ASP A 375 -15.29 -4.57 5.22
N LEU A 376 -14.93 -4.95 3.99
CA LEU A 376 -13.60 -5.50 3.68
C LEU A 376 -12.46 -4.50 3.96
N PHE A 377 -12.69 -3.21 3.69
CA PHE A 377 -11.72 -2.16 3.99
C PHE A 377 -11.58 -1.92 5.49
N GLY A 378 -12.68 -1.96 6.25
CA GLY A 378 -12.67 -1.84 7.71
C GLY A 378 -12.01 -3.05 8.40
N GLU A 379 -12.13 -4.24 7.83
CA GLU A 379 -11.48 -5.47 8.34
C GLU A 379 -10.00 -5.59 7.94
N GLY A 380 -9.46 -4.65 7.15
CA GLY A 380 -8.07 -4.71 6.66
C GLY A 380 -7.81 -5.80 5.62
N LYS A 381 -8.87 -6.38 5.03
CA LYS A 381 -8.80 -7.38 3.95
C LYS A 381 -8.73 -6.77 2.56
N MET A 382 -9.11 -5.49 2.48
CA MET A 382 -9.02 -4.65 1.30
C MET A 382 -8.24 -3.37 1.66
N PHE A 383 -7.44 -2.88 0.72
CA PHE A 383 -6.61 -1.69 0.88
C PHE A 383 -7.14 -0.53 0.02
N LEU A 384 -6.73 0.69 0.34
CA LEU A 384 -7.17 1.90 -0.36
C LEU A 384 -7.07 1.81 -1.90
N PRO A 385 -6.00 1.24 -2.50
CA PRO A 385 -5.91 0.99 -3.93
C PRO A 385 -7.11 0.27 -4.54
N GLN A 386 -7.65 -0.72 -3.84
CA GLN A 386 -8.79 -1.51 -4.29
C GLN A 386 -10.09 -0.71 -4.16
N VAL A 387 -10.26 0.01 -3.04
CA VAL A 387 -11.42 0.90 -2.83
C VAL A 387 -11.49 1.99 -3.91
N VAL A 388 -10.35 2.55 -4.33
CA VAL A 388 -10.31 3.54 -5.43
C VAL A 388 -10.77 2.92 -6.76
N LYS A 389 -10.38 1.66 -7.06
CA LYS A 389 -10.89 0.94 -8.24
C LYS A 389 -12.40 0.74 -8.14
N SER A 390 -12.92 0.32 -6.99
CA SER A 390 -14.37 0.16 -6.75
C SER A 390 -15.13 1.47 -6.93
N ALA A 391 -14.62 2.58 -6.39
CA ALA A 391 -15.20 3.91 -6.54
C ALA A 391 -15.27 4.37 -8.01
N ARG A 392 -14.28 4.01 -8.83
CA ARG A 392 -14.30 4.27 -10.27
C ARG A 392 -15.43 3.51 -10.97
N VAL A 393 -15.63 2.23 -10.64
CA VAL A 393 -16.74 1.42 -11.16
C VAL A 393 -18.07 2.03 -10.76
N MET A 394 -18.23 2.40 -9.48
CA MET A 394 -19.42 3.08 -8.96
C MET A 394 -19.71 4.39 -9.70
N LYS A 395 -18.70 5.22 -9.92
CA LYS A 395 -18.84 6.47 -10.67
C LYS A 395 -19.31 6.23 -12.11
N LYS A 396 -18.76 5.22 -12.79
CA LYS A 396 -19.17 4.85 -14.16
C LYS A 396 -20.62 4.38 -14.20
N ALA A 397 -21.00 3.51 -13.26
CA ALA A 397 -22.38 3.03 -13.09
C ALA A 397 -23.38 4.20 -12.90
N VAL A 398 -23.09 5.11 -11.96
CA VAL A 398 -23.96 6.26 -11.68
C VAL A 398 -24.02 7.21 -12.87
N ALA A 399 -22.90 7.44 -13.57
CA ALA A 399 -22.88 8.28 -14.78
C ALA A 399 -23.80 7.71 -15.87
N TYR A 400 -23.85 6.39 -16.03
CA TYR A 400 -24.77 5.73 -16.95
C TYR A 400 -26.24 5.91 -16.55
N LEU A 401 -26.56 5.81 -15.25
CA LEU A 401 -27.93 5.94 -14.75
C LEU A 401 -28.45 7.39 -14.70
N THR A 402 -27.55 8.38 -14.72
CA THR A 402 -27.88 9.81 -14.55
C THR A 402 -28.94 10.33 -15.54
N PRO A 403 -28.85 10.06 -16.87
CA PRO A 403 -29.87 10.52 -17.82
C PRO A 403 -31.27 9.98 -17.54
N TYR A 404 -31.39 8.75 -17.04
CA TYR A 404 -32.68 8.14 -16.70
C TYR A 404 -33.31 8.77 -15.45
N LEU A 405 -32.49 9.10 -14.45
CA LEU A 405 -32.94 9.85 -13.27
C LEU A 405 -33.52 11.23 -13.64
N GLU A 406 -32.95 11.91 -14.62
CA GLU A 406 -33.43 13.22 -15.09
C GLU A 406 -34.77 13.12 -15.84
N GLN A 407 -34.96 12.03 -16.61
CA GLN A 407 -36.20 11.75 -17.33
C GLN A 407 -37.35 11.36 -16.38
N GLU A 408 -37.07 10.60 -15.32
CA GLU A 408 -38.05 10.28 -14.27
C GLU A 408 -38.47 11.53 -13.47
N LYS A 409 -37.53 12.44 -13.21
CA LYS A 409 -37.82 13.73 -12.53
C LYS A 409 -38.69 14.68 -13.35
N THR A 410 -38.64 14.60 -14.68
CA THR A 410 -39.45 15.46 -15.57
C THR A 410 -40.86 14.91 -15.80
N THR A 411 -41.07 13.61 -15.61
CA THR A 411 -42.39 12.95 -15.69
C THR A 411 -43.15 12.96 -14.36
N ALA A 412 -42.45 13.02 -13.22
CA ALA A 412 -43.07 13.23 -11.91
C ALA A 412 -43.36 14.73 -11.66
N LYS A 413 -44.64 15.14 -11.64
CA LYS A 413 -45.05 16.48 -11.20
C LYS A 413 -44.44 16.77 -9.81
N SER A 414 -43.66 17.84 -9.73
CA SER A 414 -42.93 18.24 -8.54
C SER A 414 -43.86 18.66 -7.39
N THR A 415 -43.88 17.87 -6.32
CA THR A 415 -43.99 18.42 -4.96
C THR A 415 -42.57 18.52 -4.41
N SER A 416 -41.96 19.68 -4.55
CA SER A 416 -40.66 20.01 -3.98
C SER A 416 -40.72 19.93 -2.45
N GLY A 417 -40.41 18.75 -1.92
CA GLY A 417 -40.18 18.54 -0.50
C GLY A 417 -38.95 19.33 -0.04
N LYS A 418 -39.01 19.91 1.16
CA LYS A 418 -37.86 20.60 1.76
C LYS A 418 -36.83 19.56 2.20
N VAL A 419 -35.59 19.71 1.76
CA VAL A 419 -34.45 18.91 2.23
C VAL A 419 -33.81 19.61 3.42
N LEU A 420 -33.71 18.90 4.54
CA LEU A 420 -32.89 19.30 5.68
C LEU A 420 -31.56 18.55 5.55
N LEU A 421 -30.48 19.27 5.27
CA LEU A 421 -29.13 18.72 5.18
C LEU A 421 -28.43 18.90 6.53
N ALA A 422 -28.07 17.81 7.19
CA ALA A 422 -27.21 17.79 8.36
C ALA A 422 -25.95 17.00 8.01
N THR A 423 -24.77 17.57 8.27
CA THR A 423 -23.50 16.91 7.91
C THR A 423 -22.84 16.34 9.17
N VAL A 424 -21.91 15.40 9.01
CA VAL A 424 -21.18 14.79 10.14
C VAL A 424 -20.37 15.83 10.95
N LYS A 425 -20.16 17.03 10.38
CA LYS A 425 -19.50 18.17 11.03
C LYS A 425 -20.46 19.03 11.87
N GLY A 426 -21.76 18.75 11.84
CA GLY A 426 -22.86 19.65 12.22
C GLY A 426 -23.49 20.24 10.96
#